data_AF-A0AAV0F917-F1
#
_entry.id   AF-A0AAV0F917-F1
#
_cell.length_a   1.000
_cell.length_b   1.000
_cell.length_c   1.000
_cell.angle_alpha   90.00
_cell.angle_beta   90.00
_cell.angle_gamma   90.00
#
_symmetry.space_group_name_H-M   'P 1'
#
loop_
_entity.id
_entity.type
_entity.pdbx_description
1 polymer ?
#
loop_
_entity_poly.entity_id
_entity_poly.type
_entity_poly.pdbx_seq_one_letter_code
_entity_poly.pdbx_strand_id
1 'polypeptide(L)'
;MMALEEATMKEVRKRKRLPSKYICSPFIAPAAKRPKVFMPLHNDGKHWVLSEIDLVNRIVRVYDSMKTRRLVGSVRLLCLRLPHLFRVIKCNPALSATANSKPWKAEAVDDVPQQHPGSGVCGVMVMAFAEALLQKLPLLPECAYENMAAKRCEFAMRLWSLRKRSI
;
A
#
# COMPACT_ATOMS: atom_id res chain seq x y z
N MET A 1 36.59 29.86 -1.74
CA MET A 1 35.64 28.97 -1.06
C MET A 1 34.24 28.98 -1.68
N MET A 2 33.70 30.10 -2.20
CA MET A 2 32.33 30.12 -2.75
C MET A 2 32.10 29.32 -4.06
N ALA A 3 33.13 29.05 -4.87
CA ALA A 3 32.97 28.35 -6.15
C ALA A 3 32.76 26.82 -6.01
N LEU A 4 33.19 26.19 -4.90
CA LEU A 4 33.01 24.75 -4.68
C LEU A 4 31.60 24.40 -4.17
N GLU A 5 30.94 25.32 -3.45
CA GLU A 5 29.57 25.12 -2.94
C GLU A 5 28.51 25.23 -4.03
N GLU A 6 28.70 26.12 -5.02
CA GLU A 6 27.79 26.21 -6.16
C GLU A 6 27.87 24.97 -7.08
N ALA A 7 29.05 24.37 -7.22
CA ALA A 7 29.24 23.15 -8.00
C ALA A 7 28.56 21.93 -7.35
N THR A 8 28.62 21.82 -6.01
CA THR A 8 27.94 20.75 -5.26
C THR A 8 26.42 20.91 -5.28
N MET A 9 25.90 22.13 -5.20
CA MET A 9 24.45 22.40 -5.27
C MET A 9 23.86 22.18 -6.67
N LYS A 10 24.63 22.41 -7.74
CA LYS A 10 24.24 22.05 -9.12
C LYS A 10 24.26 20.54 -9.36
N GLU A 11 25.18 19.81 -8.74
CA GLU A 11 25.26 18.34 -8.84
C GLU A 11 24.10 17.65 -8.10
N VAL A 12 23.68 18.19 -6.95
CA VAL A 12 22.49 17.73 -6.21
C VAL A 12 21.20 17.96 -7.01
N ARG A 13 21.09 19.08 -7.74
CA ARG A 13 19.95 19.37 -8.64
C ARG A 13 19.94 18.51 -9.91
N LYS A 14 21.07 17.92 -10.30
CA LYS A 14 21.20 17.01 -11.45
C LYS A 14 20.95 15.53 -11.11
N ARG A 15 20.65 15.18 -9.85
CA ARG A 15 20.09 13.86 -9.53
C ARG A 15 18.72 13.75 -10.19
N LYS A 16 18.76 13.20 -11.40
CA LYS A 16 17.65 12.80 -12.25
C LYS A 16 16.47 12.40 -11.37
N ARG A 17 15.35 13.13 -11.50
CA ARG A 17 14.05 12.60 -11.10
C ARG A 17 14.00 11.19 -11.68
N LEU A 18 14.00 10.20 -10.80
CA LEU A 18 13.78 8.82 -11.19
C LEU A 18 12.53 8.82 -12.08
N PRO A 19 12.57 8.13 -13.24
CA PRO A 19 11.44 8.10 -14.13
C PRO A 19 10.20 7.71 -13.31
N SER A 20 9.09 8.41 -13.57
CA SER A 20 7.77 8.32 -12.93
C SER A 20 7.13 6.91 -12.90
N LYS A 21 7.92 5.87 -13.17
CA LYS A 21 7.59 4.45 -13.10
C LYS A 21 7.60 3.92 -11.65
N TYR A 22 8.19 4.68 -10.71
CA TYR A 22 8.24 4.34 -9.28
C TYR A 22 7.28 5.15 -8.40
N ILE A 23 6.43 5.99 -9.00
CA ILE A 23 5.21 6.41 -8.31
C ILE A 23 4.40 5.13 -8.19
N CYS A 24 4.25 4.65 -6.95
CA CYS A 24 3.46 3.50 -6.53
C CYS A 24 2.35 3.25 -7.56
N SER A 25 2.60 2.34 -8.50
CA SER A 25 1.57 1.94 -9.45
C SER A 25 0.56 1.22 -8.58
N PRO A 26 -0.66 1.74 -8.38
CA PRO A 26 -1.69 0.91 -7.79
C PRO A 26 -1.73 -0.32 -8.69
N PHE A 27 -1.47 -1.51 -8.12
CA PHE A 27 -1.57 -2.74 -8.89
C PHE A 27 -3.04 -2.90 -9.27
N ILE A 28 -3.42 -2.30 -10.39
CA ILE A 28 -4.74 -2.44 -10.98
C ILE A 28 -4.71 -3.82 -11.62
N ALA A 29 -5.31 -4.79 -10.93
CA ALA A 29 -5.49 -6.12 -11.48
C ALA A 29 -6.13 -6.00 -12.87
N PRO A 30 -5.48 -6.52 -13.94
CA PRO A 30 -6.06 -6.46 -15.27
C PRO A 30 -7.36 -7.27 -15.26
N ALA A 31 -8.42 -6.69 -15.84
CA ALA A 31 -9.77 -7.29 -15.98
C ALA A 31 -10.67 -7.36 -14.74
N ALA A 32 -10.42 -6.58 -13.68
CA ALA A 32 -11.41 -6.47 -12.61
C ALA A 32 -12.58 -5.57 -13.04
N LYS A 33 -13.79 -6.14 -13.20
CA LYS A 33 -15.08 -5.40 -13.28
C LYS A 33 -15.33 -4.44 -12.09
N ARG A 34 -14.44 -4.43 -11.09
CA ARG A 34 -14.42 -3.56 -9.91
C ARG A 34 -12.97 -3.18 -9.60
N PRO A 35 -12.48 -1.99 -9.99
CA PRO A 35 -11.09 -1.61 -9.74
C PRO A 35 -10.88 -1.45 -8.24
N LYS A 36 -9.95 -2.24 -7.70
CA LYS A 36 -9.48 -2.19 -6.32
C LYS A 36 -8.02 -1.74 -6.31
N VAL A 37 -7.66 -0.94 -5.32
CA VAL A 37 -6.27 -0.51 -5.10
C VAL A 37 -5.81 -1.02 -3.74
N PHE A 38 -4.69 -1.73 -3.71
CA PHE A 38 -4.03 -2.11 -2.46
C PHE A 38 -2.90 -1.11 -2.18
N MET A 39 -2.94 -0.49 -1.00
CA MET A 39 -1.97 0.52 -0.59
C MET A 39 -1.48 0.22 0.82
N PRO A 40 -0.18 -0.07 1.01
CA PRO A 40 0.41 -0.15 2.34
C PRO A 40 0.47 1.26 2.96
N LEU A 41 0.02 1.38 4.21
CA LEU A 41 0.02 2.62 4.96
C LEU A 41 0.94 2.47 6.18
N HIS A 42 1.83 3.44 6.36
CA HIS A 42 2.67 3.52 7.53
C HIS A 42 2.02 4.44 8.57
N ASN A 43 1.70 3.90 9.74
CA ASN A 43 1.11 4.61 10.84
C ASN A 43 2.18 5.08 11.83
N ASP A 44 2.26 6.40 12.02
CA ASP A 44 3.08 7.10 13.02
C ASP A 44 4.54 6.62 13.12
N GLY A 45 5.14 6.18 12.02
CA GLY A 45 6.53 5.73 12.01
C GLY A 45 6.77 4.33 12.57
N LYS A 46 5.72 3.61 13.00
CA LYS A 46 5.87 2.43 13.87
C LYS A 46 5.15 1.18 13.38
N HIS A 47 4.10 1.33 12.59
CA HIS A 47 3.23 0.20 12.24
C HIS A 47 2.79 0.25 10.79
N TRP A 48 2.80 -0.90 10.12
CA TRP A 48 2.32 -1.02 8.74
C TRP A 48 0.95 -1.69 8.73
N VAL A 49 0.01 -1.10 8.00
CA VAL A 49 -1.31 -1.69 7.71
C VAL A 49 -1.53 -1.76 6.21
N LEU A 50 -2.34 -2.71 5.75
CA LEU A 50 -2.73 -2.78 4.35
C LEU A 50 -4.11 -2.15 4.18
N SER A 51 -4.25 -1.22 3.24
CA SER A 51 -5.55 -0.70 2.82
C SER A 51 -5.97 -1.27 1.47
N GLU A 52 -7.22 -1.71 1.37
CA GLU A 52 -7.90 -2.03 0.12
C GLU A 52 -8.92 -0.94 -0.16
N ILE A 53 -8.72 -0.20 -1.24
CA ILE A 53 -9.59 0.88 -1.69
C ILE A 53 -10.50 0.31 -2.79
N ASP A 54 -11.76 0.08 -2.44
CA ASP A 54 -12.81 -0.31 -3.38
C ASP A 54 -13.42 0.95 -4.01
N LEU A 55 -13.04 1.22 -5.25
CA LEU A 55 -13.42 2.45 -5.93
C LEU A 55 -14.90 2.51 -6.33
N VAL A 56 -15.55 1.34 -6.45
CA VAL A 56 -16.95 1.23 -6.83
C VAL A 56 -17.83 1.46 -5.61
N ASN A 57 -17.51 0.78 -4.51
CA ASN A 57 -18.29 0.86 -3.29
C ASN A 57 -17.94 2.06 -2.40
N ARG A 58 -16.81 2.74 -2.69
CA ARG A 58 -16.23 3.84 -1.88
C ARG A 58 -15.89 3.40 -0.46
N ILE A 59 -15.31 2.20 -0.36
CA ILE A 59 -14.94 1.60 0.93
C ILE A 59 -13.43 1.45 0.95
N VAL A 60 -12.81 1.92 2.03
CA VAL A 60 -11.42 1.63 2.37
C VAL A 60 -11.43 0.58 3.48
N ARG A 61 -11.06 -0.65 3.15
CA ARG A 61 -10.86 -1.73 4.12
C ARG A 61 -9.45 -1.68 4.67
N VAL A 62 -9.29 -1.92 5.96
CA VAL A 62 -8.00 -1.90 6.64
C VAL A 62 -7.73 -3.26 7.25
N TYR A 63 -6.66 -3.90 6.78
CA TYR A 63 -6.15 -5.15 7.33
C TYR A 63 -5.01 -4.81 8.29
N ASP A 64 -5.26 -5.00 9.59
CA ASP A 64 -4.35 -4.66 10.69
C ASP A 64 -3.98 -5.90 11.50
N SER A 65 -2.69 -6.27 11.46
CA SER A 65 -2.14 -7.41 12.21
C SER A 65 -1.99 -7.17 13.72
N MET A 66 -2.24 -5.95 14.23
CA MET A 66 -2.11 -5.62 15.65
C MET A 66 -3.44 -5.28 16.34
N LYS A 67 -4.59 -5.42 15.64
CA LYS A 67 -5.93 -5.02 16.14
C LYS A 67 -5.87 -3.69 16.89
N THR A 68 -5.20 -2.69 16.31
CA THR A 68 -5.21 -1.36 16.89
C THR A 68 -6.64 -0.85 16.68
N ARG A 69 -7.48 -0.89 17.72
CA ARG A 69 -8.91 -0.48 17.66
C ARG A 69 -9.12 0.97 17.18
N ARG A 70 -8.06 1.68 16.84
CA ARG A 70 -8.07 2.99 16.21
C ARG A 70 -7.98 2.77 14.71
N LEU A 71 -9.08 3.01 14.00
CA LEU A 71 -9.03 3.34 12.58
C LEU A 71 -7.93 4.38 12.38
N VAL A 72 -6.87 3.96 11.70
CA VAL A 72 -5.62 4.71 11.58
C VAL A 72 -5.95 6.12 11.09
N GLY A 73 -5.43 7.17 11.76
CA GLY A 73 -5.66 8.56 11.34
C GLY A 73 -5.35 8.76 9.85
N SER A 74 -4.33 8.08 9.33
CA SER A 74 -3.96 8.02 7.91
C SER A 74 -5.08 7.50 7.00
N VAL A 75 -5.89 6.52 7.44
CA VAL A 75 -7.01 5.99 6.66
C VAL A 75 -8.15 7.00 6.61
N ARG A 76 -8.44 7.69 7.72
CA ARG A 76 -9.42 8.78 7.73
C ARG A 76 -9.00 9.91 6.81
N LEU A 77 -7.72 10.31 6.86
CA LEU A 77 -7.15 11.31 5.96
C LEU A 77 -7.26 10.87 4.49
N LEU A 78 -7.00 9.59 4.20
CA LEU A 78 -7.16 9.03 2.87
C LEU A 78 -8.62 9.18 2.38
N CYS A 79 -9.61 8.77 3.19
CA CYS A 79 -11.03 8.90 2.84
C CYS A 79 -11.45 10.36 2.56
N LEU A 80 -10.89 11.33 3.28
CA LEU A 80 -11.14 12.75 3.06
C LEU A 80 -10.49 13.28 1.77
N ARG A 81 -9.34 12.72 1.36
CA ARG A 81 -8.56 13.20 0.22
C ARG A 81 -8.92 12.51 -1.09
N LEU A 82 -9.43 11.28 -1.06
CA LEU A 82 -9.80 10.50 -2.25
C LEU A 82 -10.77 11.27 -3.18
N PRO A 83 -11.87 11.89 -2.72
CA PRO A 83 -12.75 12.65 -3.61
C PRO A 83 -12.02 13.76 -4.36
N HIS A 84 -11.18 14.52 -3.66
CA HIS A 84 -10.41 15.59 -4.29
C HIS A 84 -9.40 15.05 -5.30
N LEU A 85 -8.72 13.95 -4.97
CA LEU A 85 -7.79 13.28 -5.87
C LEU A 85 -8.49 12.85 -7.18
N PHE A 86 -9.69 12.28 -7.09
CA PHE A 86 -10.48 11.88 -8.27
C PHE A 86 -11.04 13.03 -9.10
N ARG A 87 -11.06 14.26 -8.56
CA ARG A 87 -11.39 15.48 -9.33
C ARG A 87 -10.19 16.02 -10.09
N VAL A 88 -9.00 15.93 -9.49
CA VAL A 88 -7.77 16.52 -10.03
C VAL A 88 -7.12 15.60 -11.06
N ILE A 89 -7.11 14.29 -10.81
CA ILE A 89 -6.57 13.32 -11.75
C ILE A 89 -7.60 13.13 -12.87
N LYS A 90 -7.14 13.12 -14.14
CA LYS A 90 -7.95 12.71 -15.29
C LYS A 90 -8.29 11.23 -15.18
N CYS A 91 -9.26 10.91 -14.32
CA CYS A 91 -9.82 9.58 -14.16
C CYS A 91 -10.98 9.38 -15.13
N ASN A 92 -11.37 8.12 -15.33
CA ASN A 92 -12.60 7.79 -16.04
C ASN A 92 -13.78 8.60 -15.44
N PRO A 93 -14.58 9.33 -16.24
CA PRO A 93 -15.68 10.15 -15.75
C PRO A 93 -16.69 9.38 -14.88
N ALA A 94 -16.99 8.13 -15.22
CA ALA A 94 -17.90 7.28 -14.45
C ALA A 94 -17.31 6.93 -13.06
N LEU A 95 -16.01 6.70 -12.99
CA LEU A 95 -15.29 6.44 -11.74
C LEU A 95 -15.23 7.70 -10.87
N SER A 96 -14.94 8.85 -11.49
CA SER A 96 -14.93 10.14 -10.79
C SER A 96 -16.32 10.50 -10.25
N ALA A 97 -17.38 10.32 -11.04
CA ALA A 97 -18.76 10.54 -10.60
C ALA A 97 -19.11 9.63 -9.42
N THR A 98 -18.77 8.34 -9.50
CA THR A 98 -19.01 7.36 -8.42
C THR A 98 -18.26 7.73 -7.15
N ALA A 99 -16.97 8.06 -7.27
CA ALA A 99 -16.10 8.42 -6.15
C ALA A 99 -16.53 9.71 -5.43
N ASN A 100 -17.23 10.61 -6.14
CA ASN A 100 -17.65 11.92 -5.62
C ASN A 100 -19.12 11.97 -5.18
N SER A 101 -19.93 10.94 -5.43
CA SER A 101 -21.38 11.02 -5.19
C SER A 101 -21.77 10.96 -3.71
N LYS A 102 -20.95 10.33 -2.85
CA LYS A 102 -21.19 10.16 -1.41
C LYS A 102 -19.85 10.11 -0.65
N PRO A 103 -19.85 10.38 0.67
CA PRO A 103 -18.65 10.21 1.49
C PRO A 103 -18.09 8.79 1.42
N TRP A 104 -16.75 8.70 1.47
CA TRP A 104 -16.05 7.43 1.59
C TRP A 104 -16.18 6.85 2.99
N LYS A 105 -16.28 5.53 3.08
CA LYS A 105 -16.31 4.80 4.34
C LYS A 105 -14.97 4.11 4.58
N ALA A 106 -14.58 4.03 5.84
CA ALA A 106 -13.45 3.22 6.28
C ALA A 106 -13.97 2.12 7.19
N GLU A 107 -13.52 0.88 6.96
CA GLU A 107 -13.83 -0.28 7.79
C GLU A 107 -12.55 -1.02 8.15
N ALA A 108 -12.40 -1.38 9.43
CA ALA A 108 -11.39 -2.35 9.83
C ALA A 108 -11.92 -3.74 9.47
N VAL A 109 -11.07 -4.58 8.91
CA VAL A 109 -11.41 -5.97 8.60
C VAL A 109 -11.22 -6.79 9.87
N ASP A 110 -12.29 -7.47 10.28
CA ASP A 110 -12.25 -8.42 11.39
C ASP A 110 -11.56 -9.73 10.94
N ASP A 111 -11.15 -10.55 11.91
CA ASP A 111 -10.57 -11.88 11.68
C ASP A 111 -9.31 -11.93 10.78
N VAL A 112 -8.56 -10.83 10.75
CA VAL A 112 -7.23 -10.77 10.14
C VAL A 112 -6.21 -11.51 11.02
N PRO A 113 -5.28 -12.28 10.44
CA PRO A 113 -4.18 -12.89 11.20
C PRO A 113 -3.41 -11.86 12.04
N GLN A 114 -3.20 -12.18 13.32
CA GLN A 114 -2.61 -11.26 14.28
C GLN A 114 -1.14 -11.60 14.54
N GLN A 115 -0.32 -10.57 14.67
CA GLN A 115 1.06 -10.72 15.13
C GLN A 115 1.14 -10.68 16.66
N HIS A 116 2.21 -11.25 17.22
CA HIS A 116 2.51 -11.03 18.63
C HIS A 116 2.95 -9.58 18.89
N PRO A 117 2.58 -8.98 20.04
CA PRO A 117 3.06 -7.68 20.45
C PRO A 117 4.59 -7.61 20.43
N GLY A 118 5.15 -6.54 19.85
CA GLY A 118 6.61 -6.33 19.80
C GLY A 118 7.39 -7.18 18.79
N SER A 119 6.75 -8.08 18.05
CA SER A 119 7.42 -8.97 17.08
C SER A 119 8.01 -8.27 15.85
N GLY A 120 7.53 -7.07 15.50
CA GLY A 120 8.02 -6.31 14.35
C GLY A 120 7.71 -6.92 12.98
N VAL A 121 6.77 -7.86 12.88
CA VAL A 121 6.44 -8.56 11.63
C VAL A 121 5.34 -7.88 10.78
N CYS A 122 4.83 -6.72 11.19
CA CYS A 122 3.73 -6.02 10.50
C CYS A 122 4.01 -5.78 9.02
N GLY A 123 5.25 -5.41 8.66
CA GLY A 123 5.64 -5.19 7.27
C GLY A 123 5.58 -6.46 6.41
N VAL A 124 6.02 -7.61 6.94
CA VAL A 124 5.93 -8.89 6.20
C VAL A 124 4.50 -9.40 6.12
N MET A 125 3.69 -9.19 7.17
CA MET A 125 2.26 -9.51 7.14
C MET A 125 1.52 -8.67 6.10
N VAL A 126 1.78 -7.36 6.00
CA VAL A 126 1.19 -6.50 4.96
C VAL A 126 1.50 -7.01 3.55
N MET A 127 2.73 -7.49 3.29
CA MET A 127 3.08 -8.09 2.01
C MET A 127 2.35 -9.43 1.77
N ALA A 128 2.28 -10.29 2.78
CA ALA A 128 1.56 -11.56 2.70
C ALA A 128 0.06 -11.36 2.45
N PHE A 129 -0.58 -10.41 3.17
CA PHE A 129 -1.98 -10.05 2.95
C PHE A 129 -2.20 -9.54 1.53
N ALA A 130 -1.34 -8.66 1.03
CA ALA A 130 -1.45 -8.12 -0.33
C ALA A 130 -1.33 -9.25 -1.37
N GLU A 131 -0.38 -10.16 -1.20
CA GLU A 131 -0.21 -11.33 -2.07
C GLU A 131 -1.47 -12.22 -2.10
N ALA A 132 -2.00 -12.59 -0.93
CA ALA A 132 -3.18 -13.44 -0.82
C ALA A 132 -4.43 -12.77 -1.42
N LEU A 133 -4.69 -11.50 -1.08
CA LEU A 133 -5.86 -10.75 -1.55
C LEU A 133 -5.83 -10.49 -3.06
N LEU A 134 -4.65 -10.23 -3.63
CA LEU A 134 -4.47 -10.09 -5.08
C LEU A 134 -4.76 -11.41 -5.81
N GLN A 135 -4.41 -12.54 -5.20
CA GLN A 135 -4.72 -13.88 -5.70
C GLN A 135 -6.16 -14.33 -5.36
N LYS A 136 -6.91 -13.53 -4.60
CA LYS A 136 -8.25 -13.85 -4.09
C LYS A 136 -8.27 -15.13 -3.24
N LEU A 137 -7.19 -15.35 -2.50
CA LEU A 137 -7.07 -16.43 -1.53
C LEU A 137 -7.45 -15.95 -0.13
N PRO A 138 -7.92 -16.85 0.75
CA PRO A 138 -8.07 -16.52 2.16
C PRO A 138 -6.73 -16.10 2.78
N LEU A 139 -6.78 -15.33 3.87
CA LEU A 139 -5.57 -14.94 4.59
C LEU A 139 -4.98 -16.10 5.40
N LEU A 140 -5.82 -16.99 5.92
CA LEU A 140 -5.39 -18.18 6.65
C LEU A 140 -5.46 -19.43 5.77
N PRO A 141 -4.56 -20.40 6.00
CA PRO A 141 -3.50 -20.41 7.02
C PRO A 141 -2.22 -19.64 6.64
N GLU A 142 -2.04 -19.25 5.39
CA GLU A 142 -0.73 -18.84 4.85
C GLU A 142 -0.16 -17.56 5.46
N CYS A 143 -1.03 -16.63 5.87
CA CYS A 143 -0.64 -15.37 6.50
C CYS A 143 -0.63 -15.43 8.03
N ALA A 144 -0.72 -16.62 8.63
CA ALA A 144 -0.55 -16.80 10.08
C ALA A 144 0.83 -16.35 10.56
N TYR A 145 0.93 -15.91 11.81
CA TYR A 145 2.16 -15.35 12.38
C TYR A 145 3.34 -16.32 12.29
N GLU A 146 3.08 -17.60 12.51
CA GLU A 146 4.04 -18.70 12.52
C GLU A 146 4.76 -18.84 11.16
N ASN A 147 4.10 -18.41 10.08
CA ASN A 147 4.63 -18.50 8.73
C ASN A 147 5.50 -17.28 8.34
N MET A 148 5.55 -16.23 9.17
CA MET A 148 6.17 -14.95 8.78
C MET A 148 7.69 -15.02 8.62
N ALA A 149 8.36 -15.92 9.34
CA ALA A 149 9.79 -16.17 9.15
C ALA A 149 10.07 -16.76 7.76
N ALA A 150 9.31 -17.79 7.37
CA ALA A 150 9.42 -18.41 6.05
C ALA A 150 9.04 -17.43 4.93
N LYS A 151 7.95 -16.67 5.10
CA LYS A 151 7.52 -15.65 4.14
C LYS A 151 8.56 -14.56 3.93
N ARG A 152 9.24 -14.12 4.99
CA ARG A 152 10.34 -13.15 4.88
C ARG A 152 11.47 -13.69 4.01
N CYS A 153 11.88 -14.94 4.22
CA CYS A 153 12.89 -15.60 3.39
C CYS A 153 12.42 -15.75 1.94
N GLU A 154 11.16 -16.14 1.73
CA GLU A 154 10.55 -16.26 0.41
C GLU A 154 10.60 -14.94 -0.37
N PHE A 155 10.13 -13.84 0.24
CA PHE A 155 10.18 -12.52 -0.40
C PHE A 155 11.61 -12.06 -0.68
N ALA A 156 12.54 -12.28 0.25
CA ALA A 156 13.95 -11.94 0.05
C ALA A 156 14.55 -12.70 -1.15
N MET A 157 14.28 -14.01 -1.26
CA MET A 157 14.76 -14.83 -2.36
C MET A 157 14.16 -14.42 -3.71
N ARG A 158 12.88 -14.06 -3.75
CA ARG A 158 12.22 -13.55 -4.96
C ARG A 158 12.84 -12.22 -5.41
N LEU A 159 13.05 -11.28 -4.49
CA LEU A 159 13.71 -10.00 -4.79
C LEU A 159 15.14 -10.20 -5.30
N TRP A 160 15.91 -11.08 -4.66
CA TRP A 160 17.26 -11.43 -5.09
C TRP A 160 17.29 -12.03 -6.49
N SER A 161 16.34 -12.93 -6.79
CA SER A 161 16.24 -13.59 -8.09
C SER A 161 15.87 -12.61 -9.21
N LEU A 162 15.01 -11.62 -8.93
CA LEU A 162 14.68 -10.58 -9.90
C LEU A 162 15.88 -9.70 -10.26
N ARG A 163 16.77 -9.41 -9.29
CA ARG A 163 18.02 -8.69 -9.57
C ARG A 163 18.89 -9.41 -10.60
N LYS A 164 18.99 -10.74 -10.50
CA LYS A 164 19.82 -11.56 -11.40
C LYS A 164 19.30 -11.65 -12.84
N ARG A 165 18.03 -11.32 -13.09
CA ARG A 165 17.42 -11.35 -14.43
C ARG A 165 17.51 -10.02 -15.19
N SER A 166 18.04 -8.98 -14.54
CA SER A 166 18.13 -7.61 -15.07
C SER A 166 19.57 -7.21 -15.44
N ILE A 167 20.49 -8.17 -15.49
CA ILE A 167 21.89 -8.05 -15.93
C ILE A 167 22.07 -9.06 -17.05
#